data_AF-A0A6M1ZAD4-F1
#
_entry.id   AF-A0A6M1ZAD4-F1
#
_cell.length_a   1.000
_cell.length_b   1.000
_cell.length_c   1.000
_cell.angle_alpha   90.00
_cell.angle_beta   90.00
_cell.angle_gamma   90.00
#
_symmetry.space_group_name_H-M   'P 1'
#
loop_
_entity.id
_entity.type
_entity.pdbx_description
1 polymer ?
#
loop_
_entity_poly.entity_id
_entity_poly.type
_entity_poly.pdbx_seq_one_letter_code
_entity_poly.pdbx_strand_id
1 'polypeptide(L)'
;MKKLIICILLTCFFLDLEATEVFSEKQSYVFSKEKILDSFFQELFENTSTGYVVYGQKPIELIGIKDLENTIPGTKEHYFSVKMLIGLETWKEIPSNLIKNKSIIIKSSQNDELIIINRQAFLQVVNQNLLLFKYKFGVNITAEELLNSLEKSKNSFQTLFKEKIALQGIIFGYGVENAMTYEKVSLLKKMLVSNNPSNPPYQESSFPKNEKEVVKQLENNSSTKKTWIKIKKEAKDFSYYRPASANDHLKIPFSFHQNSLETIRLFKEYRKSQNKINSLMSSKNFIHKLLAKLGKNNNRSFEYEVKSHKLNKFFSSNEKKLLPDIIAKSIYNTFSDLDLSILIKGMQAIDEKKENIEIEDYHDVKFLDLLRNESLLTKNFRKKEKESQQFFNHISLKKDSNCLIPHKLYIRTLKEGIAEKKLNHYQKKIKVNYLLKDIKGKVLTGNYKFEDLSELNLSKVIPGFAHGLLGMKAGEIRKIYIHPDFAYGINSDFGEGQPIQVKVELISFEELSEKNDFPQIKPVNVGSDVQDISSCFEFLNLQNRYAYFCGLKTWVHYKKTVPFITLDKIVTSLNEFIGGKKTELSNEEKKLLLKFEWVLYQK
;
A
#
# COMPACT_ATOMS: atom_id res chain seq x y z
N MET A 1 7.34 -13.07 23.28
CA MET A 1 8.13 -11.81 23.23
C MET A 1 9.55 -11.99 22.69
N LYS A 2 10.51 -12.58 23.41
CA LYS A 2 11.92 -12.69 22.92
C LYS A 2 12.08 -13.35 21.53
N LYS A 3 11.32 -14.41 21.21
CA LYS A 3 11.40 -15.08 19.89
C LYS A 3 10.76 -14.31 18.72
N LEU A 4 9.74 -13.48 18.97
CA LEU A 4 9.12 -12.63 17.95
C LEU A 4 10.01 -11.41 17.65
N ILE A 5 10.65 -10.88 18.70
CA ILE A 5 11.65 -9.82 18.63
C ILE A 5 12.90 -10.30 17.87
N ILE A 6 13.37 -11.54 18.10
CA ILE A 6 14.56 -12.11 17.42
C ILE A 6 14.32 -12.40 15.93
N CYS A 7 13.10 -12.80 15.52
CA CYS A 7 12.81 -13.06 14.10
C CYS A 7 12.69 -11.78 13.27
N ILE A 8 12.30 -10.65 13.86
CA ILE A 8 12.22 -9.34 13.20
C ILE A 8 13.61 -8.67 13.13
N LEU A 9 14.47 -8.92 14.13
CA LEU A 9 15.85 -8.43 14.15
C LEU A 9 16.73 -8.98 13.02
N LEU A 10 16.43 -10.18 12.49
CA LEU A 10 17.24 -10.85 11.46
C LEU A 10 16.99 -10.38 10.02
N THR A 11 15.92 -9.60 9.76
CA THR A 11 15.62 -9.08 8.41
C THR A 11 16.11 -7.67 8.15
N CYS A 12 16.56 -6.94 9.19
CA CYS A 12 16.99 -5.54 9.07
C CYS A 12 18.50 -5.34 8.96
N PHE A 13 19.30 -6.41 9.13
CA PHE A 13 20.74 -6.37 8.88
C PHE A 13 20.98 -6.64 7.39
N PHE A 14 21.03 -5.60 6.57
CA PHE A 14 21.89 -5.46 5.39
C PHE A 14 21.47 -4.15 4.69
N LEU A 15 22.31 -3.11 4.81
CA LEU A 15 22.79 -2.24 3.73
C LEU A 15 23.53 -1.02 4.32
N ASP A 16 24.86 -1.09 4.14
CA ASP A 16 25.91 -0.08 3.98
C ASP A 16 25.85 1.28 4.69
N LEU A 17 26.88 1.46 5.52
CA LEU A 17 27.47 2.72 6.01
C LEU A 17 28.13 3.47 4.85
N GLU A 18 27.72 4.71 4.59
CA GLU A 18 28.59 5.70 3.95
C GLU A 18 28.51 7.04 4.66
N ALA A 19 29.68 7.69 4.65
CA ALA A 19 30.16 8.67 5.61
C ALA A 19 29.44 10.02 5.59
N THR A 20 29.43 10.66 6.75
CA THR A 20 29.08 12.07 6.94
C THR A 20 30.16 12.96 6.33
N GLU A 21 29.87 13.63 5.22
CA GLU A 21 30.69 14.76 4.76
C GLU A 21 30.39 16.00 5.62
N VAL A 22 31.45 16.50 6.27
CA VAL A 22 31.47 17.81 6.93
C VAL A 22 31.57 18.87 5.84
N PHE A 23 30.46 19.52 5.51
CA PHE A 23 30.48 20.74 4.69
C PHE A 23 30.58 21.97 5.59
N SER A 24 31.80 22.50 5.70
CA SER A 24 32.04 23.85 6.22
C SER A 24 32.36 24.79 5.05
N GLU A 25 31.34 25.51 4.57
CA GLU A 25 31.49 26.82 3.92
C GLU A 25 30.11 27.51 3.90
N LYS A 26 30.07 28.84 4.06
CA LYS A 26 28.82 29.63 4.14
C LYS A 26 28.03 29.55 2.81
N GLN A 27 27.24 28.50 2.63
CA GLN A 27 26.37 28.34 1.46
C GLN A 27 25.19 29.34 1.51
N SER A 28 24.93 29.98 0.37
CA SER A 28 23.74 30.82 0.16
C SER A 28 22.49 29.97 -0.03
N TYR A 29 21.36 30.40 0.53
CA TYR A 29 20.05 29.81 0.22
C TYR A 29 19.64 30.17 -1.22
N VAL A 30 19.30 29.16 -2.02
CA VAL A 30 18.97 29.34 -3.44
C VAL A 30 17.62 28.71 -3.76
N PHE A 31 16.66 29.52 -4.17
CA PHE A 31 15.44 29.03 -4.79
C PHE A 31 15.47 29.38 -6.26
N SER A 32 15.91 28.41 -7.04
CA SER A 32 15.95 28.46 -8.48
C SER A 32 15.10 27.30 -8.99
N LYS A 33 14.18 27.60 -9.93
CA LYS A 33 13.41 26.56 -10.61
C LYS A 33 14.33 25.51 -11.25
N GLU A 34 15.48 25.95 -11.76
CA GLU A 34 16.46 25.07 -12.36
C GLU A 34 17.08 24.12 -11.33
N LYS A 35 17.52 24.63 -10.18
CA LYS A 35 18.09 23.81 -9.09
C LYS A 35 17.07 22.83 -8.52
N ILE A 36 15.80 23.25 -8.41
CA ILE A 36 14.71 22.39 -7.97
C ILE A 36 14.50 21.25 -8.97
N LEU A 37 14.41 21.55 -10.27
CA LEU A 37 14.22 20.54 -11.29
C LEU A 37 15.44 19.61 -11.43
N ASP A 38 16.65 20.15 -11.32
CA ASP A 38 17.89 19.37 -11.29
C ASP A 38 17.86 18.34 -10.15
N SER A 39 17.61 18.79 -8.92
CA SER A 39 17.51 17.88 -7.76
C SER A 39 16.37 16.88 -7.87
N PHE A 40 15.21 17.29 -8.38
CA PHE A 40 14.06 16.42 -8.63
C PHE A 40 14.40 15.30 -9.61
N PHE A 41 15.01 15.65 -10.75
CA PHE A 41 15.34 14.65 -11.77
C PHE A 41 16.55 13.80 -11.41
N GLN A 42 17.52 14.33 -10.67
CA GLN A 42 18.60 13.53 -10.09
C GLN A 42 18.02 12.48 -9.16
N GLU A 43 17.14 12.87 -8.24
CA GLU A 43 16.47 11.96 -7.31
C GLU A 43 15.71 10.85 -8.04
N LEU A 44 14.94 11.21 -9.08
CA LEU A 44 14.24 10.26 -9.93
C LEU A 44 15.19 9.28 -10.61
N PHE A 45 16.32 9.74 -11.14
CA PHE A 45 17.26 8.90 -11.89
C PHE A 45 18.13 8.03 -10.97
N GLU A 46 18.40 8.50 -9.76
CA GLU A 46 19.20 7.79 -8.76
C GLU A 46 18.41 6.70 -8.07
N ASN A 47 17.17 6.99 -7.65
CA ASN A 47 16.44 6.10 -6.75
C ASN A 47 15.28 5.35 -7.42
N THR A 48 15.06 5.55 -8.72
CA THR A 48 14.02 4.83 -9.49
C THR A 48 14.53 4.37 -10.86
N SER A 49 13.69 3.70 -11.64
CA SER A 49 14.03 3.31 -13.01
C SER A 49 13.66 4.37 -14.07
N THR A 50 13.35 5.60 -13.65
CA THR A 50 12.97 6.73 -14.52
C THR A 50 13.97 6.98 -15.65
N GLY A 51 15.27 6.91 -15.37
CA GLY A 51 16.30 7.11 -16.38
C GLY A 51 16.15 6.15 -17.56
N TYR A 52 15.73 4.91 -17.32
CA TYR A 52 15.49 3.90 -18.35
C TYR A 52 14.26 4.19 -19.20
N VAL A 53 13.29 4.94 -18.67
CA VAL A 53 12.13 5.41 -19.44
C VAL A 53 12.55 6.58 -20.34
N VAL A 54 13.24 7.57 -19.77
CA VAL A 54 13.60 8.80 -20.50
C VAL A 54 14.67 8.57 -21.56
N TYR A 55 15.68 7.73 -21.27
CA TYR A 55 16.84 7.52 -22.14
C TYR A 55 17.00 6.09 -22.67
N GLY A 56 16.17 5.16 -22.22
CA GLY A 56 16.20 3.75 -22.61
C GLY A 56 14.92 3.31 -23.33
N GLN A 57 14.64 2.00 -23.23
CA GLN A 57 13.50 1.34 -23.86
C GLN A 57 12.41 0.92 -22.85
N LYS A 58 12.53 1.32 -21.58
CA LYS A 58 11.50 1.01 -20.57
C LYS A 58 10.24 1.81 -20.91
N PRO A 59 9.05 1.20 -21.04
CA PRO A 59 7.89 1.93 -21.52
C PRO A 59 7.24 2.88 -20.50
N ILE A 60 7.15 2.46 -19.23
CA ILE A 60 6.47 3.23 -18.19
C ILE A 60 7.12 3.00 -16.82
N GLU A 61 7.13 4.04 -15.99
CA GLU A 61 7.44 3.98 -14.57
C GLU A 61 6.31 4.60 -13.74
N LEU A 62 6.04 4.00 -12.58
CA LEU A 62 5.13 4.51 -11.56
C LEU A 62 5.90 4.74 -10.28
N ILE A 63 5.70 5.91 -9.66
CA ILE A 63 6.43 6.32 -8.47
C ILE A 63 5.43 6.84 -7.47
N GLY A 64 5.35 6.21 -6.30
CA GLY A 64 4.55 6.72 -5.19
C GLY A 64 5.22 7.93 -4.56
N ILE A 65 4.46 8.99 -4.33
CA ILE A 65 4.90 10.19 -3.62
C ILE A 65 4.14 10.23 -2.29
N LYS A 66 4.86 10.36 -1.18
CA LYS A 66 4.26 10.56 0.13
C LYS A 66 4.09 12.04 0.40
N ASP A 67 2.90 12.44 0.82
CA ASP A 67 2.68 13.77 1.41
C ASP A 67 3.58 14.01 2.62
N LEU A 68 3.93 15.28 2.86
CA LEU A 68 4.78 15.66 4.00
C LEU A 68 4.20 15.21 5.34
N GLU A 69 2.87 15.26 5.49
CA GLU A 69 2.15 14.84 6.71
C GLU A 69 2.31 13.34 7.01
N ASN A 70 2.81 12.55 6.05
CA ASN A 70 3.08 11.13 6.23
C ASN A 70 4.59 10.84 6.44
N THR A 71 5.39 11.86 6.74
CA THR A 71 6.84 11.75 6.90
C THR A 71 7.35 12.56 8.10
N ILE A 72 8.42 12.10 8.75
CA ILE A 72 9.00 12.78 9.92
C ILE A 72 10.00 13.86 9.45
N PRO A 73 9.82 15.15 9.81
CA PRO A 73 10.75 16.21 9.45
C PRO A 73 12.20 15.90 9.83
N GLY A 74 13.12 16.20 8.92
CA GLY A 74 14.56 15.93 9.07
C GLY A 74 15.02 14.53 8.64
N THR A 75 14.11 13.62 8.26
CA THR A 75 14.48 12.28 7.77
C THR A 75 14.80 12.27 6.27
N LYS A 76 15.53 11.24 5.80
CA LYS A 76 15.79 11.02 4.36
C LYS A 76 14.48 10.90 3.56
N GLU A 77 13.48 10.26 4.15
CA GLU A 77 12.15 10.09 3.56
C GLU A 77 11.41 11.42 3.43
N HIS A 78 11.41 12.26 4.47
CA HIS A 78 10.85 13.60 4.37
C HIS A 78 11.59 14.44 3.32
N TYR A 79 12.92 14.38 3.27
CA TYR A 79 13.69 15.09 2.25
C TYR A 79 13.36 14.60 0.83
N PHE A 80 13.20 13.28 0.64
CA PHE A 80 12.71 12.69 -0.59
C PHE A 80 11.34 13.29 -0.98
N SER A 81 10.37 13.27 -0.08
CA SER A 81 9.05 13.85 -0.31
C SER A 81 9.09 15.33 -0.68
N VAL A 82 9.94 16.12 0.00
CA VAL A 82 10.14 17.54 -0.34
C VAL A 82 10.64 17.70 -1.77
N LYS A 83 11.71 16.98 -2.17
CA LYS A 83 12.26 17.01 -3.54
C LYS A 83 11.20 16.65 -4.58
N MET A 84 10.44 15.59 -4.32
CA MET A 84 9.41 15.10 -5.23
C MET A 84 8.26 16.08 -5.38
N LEU A 85 7.70 16.59 -4.28
CA LEU A 85 6.55 17.49 -4.29
C LEU A 85 6.90 18.86 -4.90
N ILE A 86 8.02 19.48 -4.48
CA ILE A 86 8.42 20.78 -5.00
C ILE A 86 8.88 20.70 -6.45
N GLY A 87 9.57 19.62 -6.83
CA GLY A 87 9.98 19.34 -8.19
C GLY A 87 8.79 19.18 -9.13
N LEU A 88 7.78 18.42 -8.69
CA LEU A 88 6.56 18.20 -9.44
C LEU A 88 5.73 19.49 -9.61
N GLU A 89 5.57 20.30 -8.55
CA GLU A 89 4.92 21.60 -8.66
C GLU A 89 5.67 22.52 -9.63
N THR A 90 7.00 22.57 -9.54
CA THR A 90 7.84 23.35 -10.46
C THR A 90 7.74 22.84 -11.90
N TRP A 91 7.64 21.53 -12.11
CA TRP A 91 7.43 20.91 -13.41
C TRP A 91 6.08 21.28 -14.02
N LYS A 92 5.00 21.27 -13.23
CA LYS A 92 3.65 21.66 -13.68
C LYS A 92 3.56 23.12 -14.11
N GLU A 93 4.39 24.00 -13.54
CA GLU A 93 4.46 25.40 -13.94
C GLU A 93 5.12 25.62 -15.30
N ILE A 94 5.81 24.62 -15.87
CA ILE A 94 6.40 24.74 -17.19
C ILE A 94 5.29 24.75 -18.24
N PRO A 95 5.14 25.83 -19.03
CA PRO A 95 4.14 25.90 -20.08
C PRO A 95 4.27 24.73 -21.05
N SER A 96 3.17 24.02 -21.31
CA SER A 96 3.16 22.81 -22.14
C SER A 96 3.65 23.06 -23.58
N ASN A 97 3.49 24.28 -24.10
CA ASN A 97 4.02 24.70 -25.40
C ASN A 97 5.56 24.78 -25.45
N LEU A 98 6.24 24.86 -24.31
CA LEU A 98 7.71 24.78 -24.21
C LEU A 98 8.21 23.33 -24.17
N ILE A 99 7.33 22.35 -23.92
CA ILE A 99 7.65 20.92 -23.93
C ILE A 99 7.16 20.38 -25.28
N LYS A 100 8.01 20.50 -26.31
CA LYS A 100 7.63 20.07 -27.67
C LYS A 100 7.71 18.56 -27.85
N ASN A 101 8.44 17.85 -26.99
CA ASN A 101 8.64 16.42 -27.15
C ASN A 101 7.56 15.60 -26.44
N LYS A 102 6.50 15.25 -27.17
CA LYS A 102 5.48 14.29 -26.71
C LYS A 102 6.00 12.84 -26.57
N SER A 103 7.30 12.58 -26.79
CA SER A 103 7.86 11.24 -26.62
C SER A 103 7.93 10.81 -25.16
N ILE A 104 8.05 11.75 -24.22
CA ILE A 104 8.04 11.47 -22.77
C ILE A 104 6.88 12.24 -22.13
N ILE A 105 6.05 11.53 -21.39
CA ILE A 105 4.89 12.09 -20.67
C ILE A 105 5.19 11.96 -19.18
N ILE A 106 5.08 13.06 -18.43
CA ILE A 106 5.30 13.09 -16.97
C ILE A 106 4.04 13.69 -16.34
N LYS A 107 3.41 12.94 -15.43
CA LYS A 107 2.10 13.33 -14.89
C LYS A 107 1.87 12.80 -13.48
N SER A 108 1.21 13.60 -12.64
CA SER A 108 0.66 13.13 -11.37
C SER A 108 -0.74 12.55 -11.53
N SER A 109 -0.99 11.39 -10.92
CA SER A 109 -2.31 10.79 -10.76
C SER A 109 -3.06 11.44 -9.59
N GLN A 110 -4.34 11.09 -9.43
CA GLN A 110 -5.15 11.54 -8.28
C GLN A 110 -4.78 10.85 -6.95
N ASN A 111 -3.93 9.81 -6.98
CA ASN A 111 -3.57 8.99 -5.83
C ASN A 111 -2.11 9.22 -5.40
N ASP A 112 -1.58 10.42 -5.58
CA ASP A 112 -0.19 10.77 -5.23
C ASP A 112 0.88 9.93 -5.95
N GLU A 113 0.59 9.49 -7.17
CA GLU A 113 1.57 8.75 -7.98
C GLU A 113 2.04 9.57 -9.18
N LEU A 114 3.34 9.57 -9.42
CA LEU A 114 3.95 10.10 -10.63
C LEU A 114 4.06 8.99 -11.68
N ILE A 115 3.48 9.22 -12.85
CA ILE A 115 3.54 8.35 -14.01
C ILE A 115 4.47 8.99 -15.04
N ILE A 116 5.47 8.23 -15.47
CA ILE A 116 6.40 8.64 -16.52
C ILE A 116 6.32 7.63 -17.66
N ILE A 117 5.94 8.07 -18.86
CA ILE A 117 5.71 7.21 -20.02
C ILE A 117 6.65 7.60 -21.16
N ASN A 118 7.36 6.64 -21.71
CA ASN A 118 8.00 6.77 -23.01
C ASN A 118 7.02 6.33 -24.08
N ARG A 119 6.40 7.29 -24.77
CA ARG A 119 5.37 7.08 -25.80
C ARG A 119 5.81 6.09 -26.86
N GLN A 120 7.04 6.22 -27.36
CA GLN A 120 7.53 5.36 -28.43
C GLN A 120 7.72 3.92 -27.93
N ALA A 121 8.40 3.73 -26.81
CA ALA A 121 8.61 2.42 -26.21
C ALA A 121 7.27 1.76 -25.81
N PHE A 122 6.33 2.53 -25.28
CA PHE A 122 4.98 2.08 -24.94
C PHE A 122 4.22 1.58 -26.16
N LEU A 123 4.11 2.41 -27.20
CA LEU A 123 3.40 2.01 -28.42
C LEU A 123 4.07 0.80 -29.07
N GLN A 124 5.40 0.75 -29.09
CA GLN A 124 6.15 -0.38 -29.62
C GLN A 124 5.85 -1.67 -28.85
N VAL A 125 5.98 -1.65 -27.52
CA VAL A 125 5.76 -2.84 -26.67
C VAL A 125 4.32 -3.31 -26.75
N VAL A 126 3.34 -2.40 -26.73
CA VAL A 126 1.93 -2.76 -26.84
C VAL A 126 1.61 -3.30 -28.24
N ASN A 127 2.12 -2.69 -29.32
CA ASN A 127 1.89 -3.17 -30.68
C ASN A 127 2.53 -4.54 -30.93
N GLN A 128 3.76 -4.77 -30.45
CA GLN A 128 4.44 -6.06 -30.53
C GLN A 128 3.66 -7.18 -29.81
N ASN A 129 2.87 -6.81 -28.80
CA ASN A 129 2.09 -7.73 -27.99
C ASN A 129 0.58 -7.56 -28.17
N LEU A 130 0.13 -6.90 -29.25
CA LEU A 130 -1.24 -6.38 -29.38
C LEU A 130 -2.30 -7.46 -29.21
N LEU A 131 -2.04 -8.68 -29.67
CA LEU A 131 -2.95 -9.81 -29.51
C LEU A 131 -3.23 -10.14 -28.04
N LEU A 132 -2.22 -10.08 -27.16
CA LEU A 132 -2.40 -10.30 -25.71
C LEU A 132 -3.22 -9.17 -25.08
N PHE A 133 -3.01 -7.93 -25.53
CA PHE A 133 -3.80 -6.79 -25.06
C PHE A 133 -5.26 -6.90 -25.53
N LYS A 134 -5.50 -7.23 -26.80
CA LYS A 134 -6.84 -7.47 -27.34
C LYS A 134 -7.57 -8.60 -26.61
N TYR A 135 -6.85 -9.66 -26.24
CA TYR A 135 -7.41 -10.76 -25.46
C TYR A 135 -7.94 -10.32 -24.08
N LYS A 136 -7.26 -9.38 -23.40
CA LYS A 136 -7.64 -8.93 -22.04
C LYS A 136 -8.49 -7.65 -22.00
N PHE A 137 -8.40 -6.80 -23.01
CA PHE A 137 -9.10 -5.50 -23.07
C PHE A 137 -10.22 -5.46 -24.12
N GLY A 138 -10.31 -6.45 -25.01
CA GLY A 138 -11.28 -6.51 -26.11
C GLY A 138 -10.65 -6.24 -27.48
N VAL A 139 -11.28 -6.77 -28.54
CA VAL A 139 -10.73 -6.81 -29.91
C VAL A 139 -10.45 -5.45 -30.55
N ASN A 140 -11.13 -4.40 -30.07
CA ASN A 140 -11.04 -3.05 -30.61
C ASN A 140 -9.90 -2.24 -30.01
N ILE A 141 -9.28 -2.69 -28.90
CA ILE A 141 -8.25 -1.90 -28.24
C ILE A 141 -7.04 -1.68 -29.17
N THR A 142 -6.54 -0.45 -29.19
CA THR A 142 -5.29 -0.09 -29.84
C THR A 142 -4.27 0.43 -28.82
N ALA A 143 -2.99 0.40 -29.19
CA ALA A 143 -1.92 0.96 -28.37
C ALA A 143 -2.13 2.47 -28.09
N GLU A 144 -2.64 3.20 -29.09
CA GLU A 144 -2.95 4.63 -28.97
C GLU A 144 -4.13 4.89 -28.03
N GLU A 145 -5.22 4.12 -28.10
CA GLU A 145 -6.34 4.26 -27.17
C GLU A 145 -5.95 3.96 -25.73
N LEU A 146 -5.09 2.95 -25.53
CA LEU A 146 -4.59 2.59 -24.21
C LEU A 146 -3.69 3.69 -23.64
N LEU A 147 -2.79 4.25 -24.47
CA LEU A 147 -1.96 5.38 -24.09
C LEU A 147 -2.80 6.62 -23.76
N ASN A 148 -3.76 6.96 -24.63
CA ASN A 148 -4.68 8.08 -24.42
C ASN A 148 -5.49 7.92 -23.12
N SER A 149 -5.84 6.69 -22.74
CA SER A 149 -6.56 6.40 -21.50
C SER A 149 -5.71 6.73 -20.26
N LEU A 150 -4.40 6.45 -20.31
CA LEU A 150 -3.44 6.84 -19.26
C LEU A 150 -3.20 8.36 -19.25
N GLU A 151 -3.09 8.97 -20.43
CA GLU A 151 -2.85 10.41 -20.58
C GLU A 151 -4.02 11.28 -20.07
N LYS A 152 -5.27 10.91 -20.37
CA LYS A 152 -6.44 11.78 -20.12
C LYS A 152 -7.01 11.72 -18.69
N SER A 153 -6.35 11.05 -17.75
CA SER A 153 -6.81 10.87 -16.35
C SER A 153 -8.17 10.18 -16.20
N LYS A 154 -8.73 9.61 -17.27
CA LYS A 154 -10.08 9.04 -17.23
C LYS A 154 -10.16 7.85 -16.27
N ASN A 155 -9.06 7.10 -16.13
CA ASN A 155 -8.90 6.00 -15.21
C ASN A 155 -7.49 6.05 -14.58
N SER A 156 -7.36 5.67 -13.31
CA SER A 156 -6.03 5.42 -12.71
C SER A 156 -5.39 4.18 -13.34
N PHE A 157 -4.05 4.09 -13.29
CA PHE A 157 -3.31 2.93 -13.79
C PHE A 157 -3.81 1.63 -13.16
N GLN A 158 -4.05 1.66 -11.84
CA GLN A 158 -4.54 0.52 -11.04
C GLN A 158 -5.89 0.04 -11.57
N THR A 159 -6.80 0.96 -11.86
CA THR A 159 -8.14 0.63 -12.36
C THR A 159 -8.07 0.01 -13.76
N LEU A 160 -7.28 0.61 -14.66
CA LEU A 160 -7.17 0.16 -16.05
C LEU A 160 -6.55 -1.25 -16.14
N PHE A 161 -5.48 -1.49 -15.38
CA PHE A 161 -4.75 -2.75 -15.38
C PHE A 161 -5.16 -3.72 -14.27
N LYS A 162 -6.27 -3.46 -13.56
CA LYS A 162 -6.81 -4.36 -12.54
C LYS A 162 -6.91 -5.78 -13.10
N GLU A 163 -6.34 -6.73 -12.35
CA GLU A 163 -6.30 -8.18 -12.67
C GLU A 163 -5.60 -8.57 -13.98
N LYS A 164 -4.81 -7.66 -14.57
CA LYS A 164 -4.05 -7.90 -15.82
C LYS A 164 -2.54 -7.91 -15.54
N ILE A 165 -2.10 -8.80 -14.64
CA ILE A 165 -0.74 -8.82 -14.08
C ILE A 165 0.31 -9.01 -15.17
N ALA A 166 0.11 -9.93 -16.11
CA ALA A 166 1.07 -10.14 -17.20
C ALA A 166 1.21 -8.89 -18.08
N LEU A 167 0.11 -8.21 -18.39
CA LEU A 167 0.16 -6.98 -19.20
C LEU A 167 0.88 -5.85 -18.47
N GLN A 168 0.74 -5.75 -17.14
CA GLN A 168 1.51 -4.81 -16.32
C GLN A 168 3.01 -5.09 -16.42
N GLY A 169 3.43 -6.34 -16.26
CA GLY A 169 4.85 -6.72 -16.38
C GLY A 169 5.42 -6.41 -17.77
N ILE A 170 4.65 -6.64 -18.84
CA ILE A 170 5.04 -6.32 -20.21
C ILE A 170 5.26 -4.81 -20.38
N ILE A 171 4.31 -3.97 -19.98
CA ILE A 171 4.47 -2.50 -20.12
C ILE A 171 5.51 -1.93 -19.17
N PHE A 172 5.78 -2.54 -18.01
CA PHE A 172 6.90 -2.13 -17.14
C PHE A 172 8.27 -2.50 -17.73
N GLY A 173 8.29 -3.18 -18.88
CA GLY A 173 9.50 -3.52 -19.62
C GLY A 173 10.17 -4.80 -19.14
N TYR A 174 9.45 -5.71 -18.47
CA TYR A 174 10.04 -6.94 -17.92
C TYR A 174 10.10 -8.09 -18.92
N GLY A 175 9.52 -7.93 -20.10
CA GLY A 175 9.42 -8.99 -21.11
C GLY A 175 8.19 -9.87 -20.92
N VAL A 176 7.79 -10.53 -21.99
CA VAL A 176 6.60 -11.38 -22.05
C VAL A 176 6.80 -12.64 -21.21
N GLU A 177 7.94 -13.32 -21.34
CA GLU A 177 8.21 -14.57 -20.64
C GLU A 177 8.18 -14.35 -19.13
N ASN A 178 8.90 -13.32 -18.66
CA ASN A 178 8.98 -13.01 -17.24
C ASN A 178 7.61 -12.58 -16.68
N ALA A 179 6.87 -11.75 -17.40
CA ALA A 179 5.57 -11.26 -16.95
C ALA A 179 4.52 -12.39 -16.91
N MET A 180 4.52 -13.28 -17.89
CA MET A 180 3.63 -14.45 -17.94
C MET A 180 3.96 -15.44 -16.83
N THR A 181 5.24 -15.73 -16.59
CA THR A 181 5.65 -16.60 -15.47
C THR A 181 5.29 -15.99 -14.14
N TYR A 182 5.50 -14.69 -13.94
CA TYR A 182 5.08 -14.01 -12.72
C TYR A 182 3.56 -14.11 -12.50
N GLU A 183 2.75 -13.88 -13.53
CA GLU A 183 1.29 -14.05 -13.45
C GLU A 183 0.90 -15.49 -13.09
N LYS A 184 1.52 -16.49 -13.72
CA LYS A 184 1.28 -17.92 -13.41
C LYS A 184 1.66 -18.28 -11.98
N VAL A 185 2.81 -17.81 -11.49
CA VAL A 185 3.26 -18.05 -10.11
C VAL A 185 2.34 -17.33 -9.12
N SER A 186 1.90 -16.11 -9.44
CA SER A 186 0.92 -15.35 -8.64
C SER A 186 -0.43 -16.05 -8.62
N LEU A 187 -0.91 -16.54 -9.77
CA LEU A 187 -2.13 -17.34 -9.87
C LEU A 187 -2.01 -18.64 -9.09
N LEU A 188 -0.87 -19.34 -9.17
CA LEU A 188 -0.65 -20.52 -8.33
C LEU A 188 -0.70 -20.20 -6.86
N LYS A 189 -0.04 -19.13 -6.40
CA LYS A 189 -0.14 -18.69 -5.01
C LYS A 189 -1.60 -18.44 -4.65
N LYS A 190 -2.33 -17.73 -5.50
CA LYS A 190 -3.78 -17.53 -5.35
C LYS A 190 -4.58 -18.82 -5.40
N MET A 191 -4.18 -19.86 -6.15
CA MET A 191 -4.86 -21.16 -6.25
C MET A 191 -4.58 -22.08 -5.06
N LEU A 192 -3.35 -22.04 -4.54
CA LEU A 192 -2.98 -22.71 -3.30
C LEU A 192 -3.74 -22.10 -2.11
N VAL A 193 -4.10 -20.82 -2.22
CA VAL A 193 -5.08 -20.16 -1.36
C VAL A 193 -6.52 -20.58 -1.78
N SER A 194 -6.92 -20.42 -3.04
CA SER A 194 -8.32 -20.53 -3.50
C SER A 194 -8.87 -21.95 -3.71
N ASN A 195 -8.08 -23.01 -3.53
CA ASN A 195 -8.60 -24.39 -3.46
C ASN A 195 -9.44 -24.62 -2.19
N ASN A 196 -9.51 -23.65 -1.28
CA ASN A 196 -10.75 -23.38 -0.53
C ASN A 196 -11.39 -22.13 -1.16
N PRO A 197 -12.61 -22.23 -1.71
CA PRO A 197 -13.22 -21.10 -2.41
C PRO A 197 -13.20 -19.84 -1.55
N SER A 198 -12.68 -18.75 -2.10
CA SER A 198 -12.43 -17.49 -1.38
C SER A 198 -13.68 -16.60 -1.28
N ASN A 199 -14.79 -17.02 -1.91
CA ASN A 199 -16.06 -16.31 -1.81
C ASN A 199 -16.86 -16.84 -0.61
N PRO A 200 -17.45 -15.99 0.22
CA PRO A 200 -18.34 -16.47 1.27
C PRO A 200 -19.48 -17.35 0.75
N PRO A 201 -19.89 -18.41 1.47
CA PRO A 201 -19.63 -18.65 2.90
C PRO A 201 -18.51 -19.69 3.16
N TYR A 202 -17.46 -19.78 2.35
CA TYR A 202 -16.43 -20.82 2.49
C TYR A 202 -15.34 -20.49 3.53
N GLN A 203 -14.68 -21.49 4.13
CA GLN A 203 -13.61 -21.27 5.11
C GLN A 203 -12.35 -20.64 4.47
N GLU A 204 -11.64 -19.78 5.21
CA GLU A 204 -10.32 -19.28 4.78
C GLU A 204 -9.33 -20.45 4.61
N SER A 205 -8.57 -20.42 3.51
CA SER A 205 -7.43 -21.31 3.30
C SER A 205 -6.21 -20.86 4.09
N SER A 206 -5.63 -21.74 4.92
CA SER A 206 -4.26 -21.54 5.39
C SER A 206 -3.27 -21.77 4.25
N PHE A 207 -2.30 -20.86 4.09
CA PHE A 207 -1.18 -21.09 3.19
C PHE A 207 -0.46 -22.38 3.61
N PRO A 208 -0.19 -23.29 2.67
CA PRO A 208 0.59 -24.49 2.96
C PRO A 208 1.99 -24.10 3.42
N LYS A 209 2.43 -24.63 4.56
CA LYS A 209 3.70 -24.30 5.22
C LYS A 209 4.90 -24.98 4.56
N ASN A 210 4.67 -26.00 3.76
CA ASN A 210 5.71 -26.77 3.09
C ASN A 210 5.19 -27.46 1.82
N GLU A 211 6.13 -28.01 1.03
CA GLU A 211 5.85 -28.69 -0.23
C GLU A 211 4.95 -29.93 -0.07
N LYS A 212 5.08 -30.68 1.02
CA LYS A 212 4.21 -31.84 1.27
C LYS A 212 2.76 -31.40 1.46
N GLU A 213 2.54 -30.27 2.12
CA GLU A 213 1.22 -29.68 2.33
C GLU A 213 0.62 -29.13 1.03
N VAL A 214 1.44 -28.51 0.16
CA VAL A 214 1.05 -28.13 -1.20
C VAL A 214 0.61 -29.36 -2.00
N VAL A 215 1.42 -30.42 -2.03
CA VAL A 215 1.10 -31.65 -2.78
C VAL A 215 -0.18 -32.29 -2.24
N LYS A 216 -0.35 -32.36 -0.92
CA LYS A 216 -1.55 -32.88 -0.25
C LYS A 216 -2.80 -32.05 -0.56
N GLN A 217 -2.71 -30.71 -0.57
CA GLN A 217 -3.82 -29.84 -0.96
C GLN A 217 -4.20 -30.01 -2.44
N LEU A 218 -3.25 -30.42 -3.28
CA LEU A 218 -3.46 -30.65 -4.72
C LEU A 218 -3.88 -32.09 -5.06
N GLU A 219 -3.81 -33.04 -4.12
CA GLU A 219 -4.13 -34.46 -4.35
C GLU A 219 -5.58 -34.70 -4.83
N ASN A 220 -6.51 -33.84 -4.42
CA ASN A 220 -7.93 -33.97 -4.79
C ASN A 220 -8.28 -33.30 -6.14
N ASN A 221 -7.33 -32.64 -6.80
CA ASN A 221 -7.56 -32.02 -8.11
C ASN A 221 -6.41 -32.35 -9.07
N SER A 222 -6.59 -33.44 -9.83
CA SER A 222 -5.59 -33.94 -10.79
C SER A 222 -5.17 -32.89 -11.83
N SER A 223 -6.07 -31.97 -12.21
CA SER A 223 -5.79 -30.87 -13.13
C SER A 223 -4.89 -29.79 -12.48
N THR A 224 -5.14 -29.45 -11.22
CA THR A 224 -4.33 -28.46 -10.47
C THR A 224 -2.96 -29.03 -10.11
N LYS A 225 -2.87 -30.33 -9.80
CA LYS A 225 -1.59 -31.01 -9.59
C LYS A 225 -0.71 -31.00 -10.84
N LYS A 226 -1.27 -31.31 -12.01
CA LYS A 226 -0.56 -31.22 -13.30
C LYS A 226 -0.12 -29.78 -13.60
N THR A 227 -1.00 -28.80 -13.36
CA THR A 227 -0.72 -27.38 -13.55
C THR A 227 0.39 -26.88 -12.63
N TRP A 228 0.40 -27.31 -11.36
CA TRP A 228 1.45 -26.98 -10.40
C TRP A 228 2.81 -27.56 -10.80
N ILE A 229 2.86 -28.85 -11.18
CA ILE A 229 4.11 -29.47 -11.65
C ILE A 229 4.65 -28.71 -12.87
N LYS A 230 3.77 -28.37 -13.82
CA LYS A 230 4.13 -27.61 -15.01
C LYS A 230 4.70 -26.23 -14.65
N ILE A 231 3.99 -25.44 -13.85
CA ILE A 231 4.44 -24.09 -13.49
C ILE A 231 5.69 -24.13 -12.59
N LYS A 232 5.83 -25.11 -11.70
CA LYS A 232 7.07 -25.30 -10.91
C LYS A 232 8.26 -25.59 -11.82
N LYS A 233 8.07 -26.43 -12.86
CA LYS A 233 9.10 -26.70 -13.85
C LYS A 233 9.43 -25.46 -14.68
N GLU A 234 8.41 -24.71 -15.11
CA GLU A 234 8.58 -23.45 -15.84
C GLU A 234 9.32 -22.41 -14.99
N ALA A 235 8.96 -22.25 -13.71
CA ALA A 235 9.54 -21.25 -12.81
C ALA A 235 10.84 -21.71 -12.10
N LYS A 236 11.44 -22.84 -12.51
CA LYS A 236 12.60 -23.43 -11.81
C LYS A 236 13.80 -22.48 -11.76
N ASP A 237 14.02 -21.71 -12.82
CA ASP A 237 15.08 -20.71 -12.93
C ASP A 237 14.57 -19.28 -12.81
N PHE A 238 13.33 -19.10 -12.33
CA PHE A 238 12.70 -17.81 -12.15
C PHE A 238 13.03 -17.24 -10.76
N SER A 239 13.80 -16.17 -10.72
CA SER A 239 14.29 -15.58 -9.47
C SER A 239 14.14 -14.06 -9.44
N TYR A 240 14.01 -13.50 -8.23
CA TYR A 240 14.09 -12.06 -8.04
C TYR A 240 15.52 -11.57 -8.33
N TYR A 241 15.66 -10.46 -9.06
CA TYR A 241 16.97 -9.88 -9.31
C TYR A 241 17.68 -9.53 -8.01
N ARG A 242 18.80 -10.20 -7.78
CA ARG A 242 19.76 -9.85 -6.75
C ARG A 242 21.07 -9.48 -7.44
N PRO A 243 21.55 -8.25 -7.29
CA PRO A 243 22.84 -7.85 -7.83
C PRO A 243 23.95 -8.70 -7.19
N ALA A 244 25.00 -9.02 -7.96
CA ALA A 244 26.16 -9.74 -7.43
C ALA A 244 27.09 -8.82 -6.60
N SER A 245 27.03 -7.50 -6.82
CA SER A 245 27.75 -6.46 -6.07
C SER A 245 27.04 -5.11 -6.20
N ALA A 246 27.32 -4.17 -5.30
CA ALA A 246 26.76 -2.80 -5.34
C ALA A 246 27.05 -2.06 -6.65
N ASN A 247 28.18 -2.36 -7.31
CA ASN A 247 28.65 -1.68 -8.52
C ASN A 247 28.08 -2.25 -9.84
N ASP A 248 27.44 -3.43 -9.83
CA ASP A 248 26.81 -4.05 -11.03
C ASP A 248 25.27 -4.09 -10.90
N HIS A 249 24.69 -3.17 -10.10
CA HIS A 249 23.26 -3.12 -9.83
C HIS A 249 22.50 -2.41 -10.96
N LEU A 250 21.78 -3.18 -11.78
CA LEU A 250 20.74 -2.61 -12.63
C LEU A 250 19.57 -2.16 -11.78
N LYS A 251 19.21 -0.88 -11.83
CA LYS A 251 18.11 -0.30 -11.05
C LYS A 251 16.73 -0.64 -11.64
N ILE A 252 16.48 -1.93 -11.92
CA ILE A 252 15.20 -2.42 -12.41
C ILE A 252 14.74 -3.57 -11.50
N PRO A 253 13.71 -3.38 -10.68
CA PRO A 253 13.28 -4.36 -9.71
C PRO A 253 12.31 -5.36 -10.34
N PHE A 254 12.82 -6.45 -10.94
CA PHE A 254 11.96 -7.50 -11.50
C PHE A 254 12.48 -8.91 -11.25
N SER A 255 11.55 -9.86 -11.31
CA SER A 255 11.87 -11.30 -11.32
C SER A 255 11.99 -11.77 -12.77
N PHE A 256 12.93 -12.67 -13.02
CA PHE A 256 13.24 -13.12 -14.37
C PHE A 256 13.73 -14.56 -14.44
N HIS A 257 13.64 -15.13 -15.64
CA HIS A 257 14.28 -16.40 -16.00
C HIS A 257 15.76 -16.19 -16.28
N GLN A 258 16.61 -16.84 -15.49
CA GLN A 258 18.07 -16.68 -15.60
C GLN A 258 18.63 -17.06 -16.98
N ASN A 259 17.99 -18.01 -17.67
CA ASN A 259 18.49 -18.54 -18.95
C ASN A 259 17.65 -18.11 -20.16
N SER A 260 16.67 -17.23 -19.98
CA SER A 260 15.83 -16.77 -21.09
C SER A 260 16.60 -15.83 -22.03
N LEU A 261 16.51 -16.09 -23.34
CA LEU A 261 17.08 -15.23 -24.37
C LEU A 261 16.45 -13.83 -24.36
N GLU A 262 15.14 -13.74 -24.08
CA GLU A 262 14.44 -12.46 -23.92
C GLU A 262 15.05 -11.68 -22.76
N THR A 263 15.19 -12.33 -21.61
CA THR A 263 15.79 -11.73 -20.42
C THR A 263 17.24 -11.29 -20.64
N ILE A 264 18.07 -12.12 -21.25
CA ILE A 264 19.46 -11.78 -21.58
C ILE A 264 19.51 -10.54 -22.50
N ARG A 265 18.62 -10.47 -23.48
CA ARG A 265 18.51 -9.32 -24.38
C ARG A 265 18.07 -8.06 -23.62
N LEU A 266 17.04 -8.15 -22.77
CA LEU A 266 16.58 -7.03 -21.94
C LEU A 266 17.69 -6.52 -21.04
N PHE A 267 18.42 -7.42 -20.38
CA PHE A 267 19.56 -7.04 -19.54
C PHE A 267 20.64 -6.31 -20.33
N LYS A 268 20.96 -6.75 -21.56
CA LYS A 268 21.93 -6.07 -22.43
C LYS A 268 21.48 -4.65 -22.78
N GLU A 269 20.21 -4.47 -23.16
CA GLU A 269 19.64 -3.15 -23.48
C GLU A 269 19.60 -2.22 -22.27
N TYR A 270 19.27 -2.76 -21.09
CA TYR A 270 19.27 -2.01 -19.85
C TYR A 270 20.67 -1.63 -19.39
N ARG A 271 21.67 -2.53 -19.47
CA ARG A 271 23.07 -2.18 -19.21
C ARG A 271 23.56 -1.05 -20.12
N LYS A 272 23.22 -1.11 -21.41
CA LYS A 272 23.54 -0.03 -22.37
C LYS A 272 22.90 1.30 -21.95
N SER A 273 21.65 1.27 -21.51
CA SER A 273 20.93 2.45 -21.03
C SER A 273 21.54 3.00 -19.72
N GLN A 274 21.88 2.13 -18.77
CA GLN A 274 22.50 2.50 -17.49
C GLN A 274 23.82 3.25 -17.70
N ASN A 275 24.68 2.78 -18.60
CA ASN A 275 25.95 3.46 -18.90
C ASN A 275 25.73 4.90 -19.41
N LYS A 276 24.73 5.08 -20.28
CA LYS A 276 24.34 6.41 -20.78
C LYS A 276 23.76 7.30 -19.69
N ILE A 277 22.92 6.72 -18.83
CA ILE A 277 22.31 7.42 -17.69
C ILE A 277 23.39 7.89 -16.71
N ASN A 278 24.33 7.01 -16.34
CA ASN A 278 25.44 7.34 -15.45
C ASN A 278 26.30 8.48 -16.03
N SER A 279 26.67 8.38 -17.31
CA SER A 279 27.42 9.44 -17.99
C SER A 279 26.70 10.79 -18.03
N LEU A 280 25.36 10.78 -18.14
CA LEU A 280 24.54 11.98 -18.14
C LEU A 280 24.46 12.60 -16.73
N MET A 281 24.19 11.77 -15.72
CA MET A 281 24.06 12.16 -14.30
C MET A 281 25.36 12.78 -13.78
N SER A 282 26.52 12.25 -14.17
CA SER A 282 27.82 12.83 -13.78
C SER A 282 28.17 14.14 -14.52
N SER A 283 27.33 14.63 -15.43
CA SER A 283 27.65 15.82 -16.22
C SER A 283 27.14 17.11 -15.57
N LYS A 284 27.99 18.15 -15.51
CA LYS A 284 27.65 19.47 -14.92
C LYS A 284 26.41 20.17 -15.53
N ASN A 285 25.95 19.73 -16.71
CA ASN A 285 24.80 20.28 -17.43
C ASN A 285 23.66 19.24 -17.53
N PHE A 286 23.51 18.34 -16.55
CA PHE A 286 22.50 17.28 -16.54
C PHE A 286 21.10 17.82 -16.86
N ILE A 287 20.63 18.81 -16.09
CA ILE A 287 19.28 19.37 -16.25
C ILE A 287 19.08 20.01 -17.63
N HIS A 288 20.06 20.74 -18.17
CA HIS A 288 19.95 21.34 -19.49
C HIS A 288 19.86 20.27 -20.60
N LYS A 289 20.69 19.22 -20.53
CA LYS A 289 20.64 18.09 -21.48
C LYS A 289 19.30 17.35 -21.38
N LEU A 290 18.79 17.15 -20.17
CA LEU A 290 17.49 16.55 -19.93
C LEU A 290 16.34 17.39 -20.50
N LEU A 291 16.31 18.69 -20.21
CA LEU A 291 15.29 19.59 -20.72
C LEU A 291 15.33 19.70 -22.25
N ALA A 292 16.53 19.70 -22.85
CA ALA A 292 16.67 19.63 -24.31
C ALA A 292 16.09 18.32 -24.86
N LYS A 293 16.34 17.18 -24.19
CA LYS A 293 15.74 15.87 -24.55
C LYS A 293 14.21 15.89 -24.43
N LEU A 294 13.66 16.57 -23.43
CA LEU A 294 12.22 16.77 -23.24
C LEU A 294 11.64 17.86 -24.17
N GLY A 295 12.45 18.45 -25.05
CA GLY A 295 12.00 19.34 -26.11
C GLY A 295 11.89 20.82 -25.73
N LYS A 296 12.63 21.27 -24.71
CA LYS A 296 12.72 22.69 -24.34
C LYS A 296 13.74 23.44 -25.22
N ASN A 297 13.33 24.56 -25.82
CA ASN A 297 14.24 25.47 -26.54
C ASN A 297 15.17 26.20 -25.55
N ASN A 298 16.49 26.19 -25.85
CA ASN A 298 17.58 26.70 -25.01
C ASN A 298 17.59 28.22 -24.72
N ASN A 299 16.62 29.01 -25.20
CA ASN A 299 16.75 30.49 -25.26
C ASN A 299 15.97 31.28 -24.19
N ARG A 300 15.47 30.66 -23.13
CA ARG A 300 15.04 31.39 -21.92
C ARG A 300 15.50 30.64 -20.68
N SER A 301 16.51 31.20 -20.03
CA SER A 301 16.96 30.81 -18.70
C SER A 301 15.77 30.79 -17.75
N PHE A 302 15.72 29.80 -16.87
CA PHE A 302 14.75 29.72 -15.77
C PHE A 302 15.10 30.76 -14.69
N GLU A 303 15.36 32.01 -15.07
CA GLU A 303 15.83 33.06 -14.17
C GLU A 303 14.66 33.66 -13.38
N TYR A 304 13.99 32.82 -12.58
CA TYR A 304 13.53 33.25 -11.29
C TYR A 304 14.43 32.56 -10.26
N GLU A 305 15.48 33.27 -9.88
CA GLU A 305 16.40 32.85 -8.84
C GLU A 305 16.32 33.83 -7.68
N VAL A 306 15.87 33.33 -6.54
CA VAL A 306 15.98 34.07 -5.28
C VAL A 306 17.19 33.51 -4.55
N LYS A 307 18.24 34.32 -4.48
CA LYS A 307 19.48 34.04 -3.75
C LYS A 307 19.51 34.89 -2.49
N SER A 308 19.77 34.27 -1.34
CA SER A 308 20.01 35.00 -0.11
C SER A 308 21.04 34.32 0.76
N HIS A 309 21.96 35.10 1.31
CA HIS A 309 22.92 34.63 2.33
C HIS A 309 22.29 34.56 3.74
N LYS A 310 21.05 35.04 3.91
CA LYS A 310 20.30 35.00 5.17
C LYS A 310 18.87 34.51 4.93
N LEU A 311 18.47 33.43 5.60
CA LEU A 311 17.12 32.87 5.48
C LEU A 311 16.01 33.89 5.78
N ASN A 312 16.27 34.81 6.73
CA ASN A 312 15.38 35.92 7.06
C ASN A 312 15.11 36.89 5.90
N LYS A 313 15.91 36.93 4.85
CA LYS A 313 15.63 37.79 3.68
C LYS A 313 14.88 37.04 2.57
N PHE A 314 14.73 35.72 2.72
CA PHE A 314 14.14 34.85 1.73
C PHE A 314 12.60 34.85 1.78
N PHE A 315 12.02 35.05 2.97
CA PHE A 315 10.58 35.14 3.19
C PHE A 315 10.13 36.58 3.46
N SER A 316 8.99 36.96 2.89
CA SER A 316 8.31 38.23 3.15
C SER A 316 7.88 38.34 4.62
N SER A 317 7.59 39.57 5.07
CA SER A 317 7.12 39.80 6.44
C SER A 317 5.81 39.08 6.75
N ASN A 318 4.95 38.86 5.76
CA ASN A 318 3.71 38.11 5.92
C ASN A 318 4.00 36.59 6.03
N GLU A 319 4.80 36.03 5.12
CA GLU A 319 5.19 34.61 5.16
C GLU A 319 5.86 34.25 6.49
N LYS A 320 6.75 35.10 7.03
CA LYS A 320 7.38 34.87 8.34
C LYS A 320 6.40 34.84 9.52
N LYS A 321 5.31 35.59 9.42
CA LYS A 321 4.26 35.59 10.46
C LYS A 321 3.43 34.32 10.40
N LEU A 322 3.16 33.81 9.19
CA LEU A 322 2.32 32.62 8.97
C LEU A 322 3.07 31.29 9.18
N LEU A 323 4.36 31.23 8.86
CA LEU A 323 5.14 29.99 8.89
C LEU A 323 5.12 29.24 10.22
N PRO A 324 5.20 29.90 11.41
CA PRO A 324 5.06 29.19 12.68
C PRO A 324 3.77 28.37 12.80
N ASP A 325 2.62 28.98 12.47
CA ASP A 325 1.32 28.31 12.56
C ASP A 325 1.21 27.17 11.55
N ILE A 326 1.73 27.38 10.33
CA ILE A 326 1.76 26.36 9.26
C ILE A 326 2.62 25.17 9.68
N ILE A 327 3.79 25.41 10.26
CA ILE A 327 4.68 24.35 10.76
C ILE A 327 4.00 23.59 11.90
N ALA A 328 3.41 24.31 12.87
CA ALA A 328 2.67 23.69 13.98
C ALA A 328 1.52 22.81 13.47
N LYS A 329 0.77 23.29 12.48
CA LYS A 329 -0.31 22.54 11.84
C LYS A 329 0.19 21.30 11.10
N SER A 330 1.32 21.39 10.40
CA SER A 330 1.99 20.24 9.78
C SER A 330 2.41 19.20 10.82
N ILE A 331 3.04 19.63 11.92
CA ILE A 331 3.44 18.75 13.03
C ILE A 331 2.21 18.07 13.64
N TYR A 332 1.15 18.84 13.91
CA TYR A 332 -0.10 18.32 14.42
C TYR A 332 -0.70 17.25 13.49
N ASN A 333 -0.80 17.51 12.18
CA ASN A 333 -1.35 16.55 11.23
C ASN A 333 -0.49 15.27 11.15
N THR A 334 0.84 15.41 11.20
CA THR A 334 1.80 14.30 11.12
C THR A 334 1.73 13.37 12.34
N PHE A 335 1.53 13.94 13.54
CA PHE A 335 1.66 13.23 14.81
C PHE A 335 0.36 13.19 15.64
N SER A 336 -0.79 13.46 15.02
CA SER A 336 -2.10 13.58 15.70
C SER A 336 -2.54 12.34 16.49
N ASP A 337 -1.91 11.18 16.23
CA ASP A 337 -2.16 9.90 16.90
C ASP A 337 -1.19 9.60 18.06
N LEU A 338 -0.20 10.46 18.29
CA LEU A 338 0.77 10.38 19.39
C LEU A 338 0.39 11.30 20.57
N ASP A 339 1.01 11.06 21.73
CA ASP A 339 0.95 12.03 22.83
C ASP A 339 1.80 13.26 22.48
N LEU A 340 1.11 14.30 21.97
CA LEU A 340 1.73 15.55 21.57
C LEU A 340 2.43 16.27 22.74
N SER A 341 2.04 16.04 23.99
CA SER A 341 2.72 16.64 25.15
C SER A 341 4.14 16.06 25.31
N ILE A 342 4.32 14.78 25.00
CA ILE A 342 5.61 14.09 25.06
C ILE A 342 6.47 14.46 23.84
N LEU A 343 5.84 14.61 22.68
CA LEU A 343 6.50 15.16 21.50
C LEU A 343 7.04 16.57 21.78
N ILE A 344 6.24 17.46 22.38
CA ILE A 344 6.66 18.80 22.78
C ILE A 344 7.83 18.76 23.77
N LYS A 345 7.82 17.84 24.74
CA LYS A 345 8.98 17.65 25.66
C LYS A 345 10.26 17.30 24.90
N GLY A 346 10.17 16.44 23.88
CA GLY A 346 11.30 16.15 22.99
C GLY A 346 11.79 17.39 22.26
N MET A 347 10.88 18.21 21.73
CA MET A 347 11.26 19.48 21.09
C MET A 347 11.97 20.43 22.07
N GLN A 348 11.47 20.54 23.31
CA GLN A 348 12.06 21.35 24.38
C GLN A 348 13.46 20.89 24.80
N ALA A 349 13.70 19.58 24.88
CA ALA A 349 14.99 19.03 25.30
C ALA A 349 16.17 19.49 24.41
N ILE A 350 15.92 19.70 23.11
CA ILE A 350 16.91 20.23 22.15
C ILE A 350 17.24 21.71 22.42
N ASP A 351 16.29 22.53 22.89
CA ASP A 351 16.53 23.93 23.28
C ASP A 351 17.24 24.05 24.62
N GLU A 352 16.92 23.16 25.55
CA GLU A 352 17.59 23.03 26.84
C GLU A 352 19.00 22.43 26.73
N LYS A 353 19.45 22.05 25.52
CA LYS A 353 20.73 21.36 25.23
C LYS A 353 20.91 20.07 26.04
N LYS A 354 19.81 19.43 26.45
CA LYS A 354 19.84 18.22 27.28
C LYS A 354 20.24 16.97 26.51
N GLU A 355 20.17 16.98 25.18
CA GLU A 355 20.42 15.81 24.34
C GLU A 355 21.13 16.14 23.03
N ASN A 356 22.07 15.27 22.63
CA ASN A 356 22.62 15.18 21.27
C ASN A 356 22.09 13.88 20.66
N ILE A 357 21.46 13.96 19.48
CA ILE A 357 20.92 12.76 18.81
C ILE A 357 22.04 12.12 17.97
N GLU A 358 22.57 10.98 18.39
CA GLU A 358 23.48 10.18 17.56
C GLU A 358 22.72 9.33 16.53
N ILE A 359 23.44 8.87 15.50
CA ILE A 359 22.90 8.24 14.28
C ILE A 359 22.36 6.81 14.54
N GLU A 360 22.75 6.19 15.65
CA GLU A 360 22.35 4.81 16.03
C GLU A 360 20.83 4.66 16.32
N ASP A 361 20.10 5.76 16.54
CA ASP A 361 18.67 5.74 16.89
C ASP A 361 17.71 5.49 15.70
N TYR A 362 18.19 5.52 14.45
CA TYR A 362 17.30 5.39 13.27
C TYR A 362 16.62 4.02 13.17
N HIS A 363 17.30 2.96 13.62
CA HIS A 363 16.75 1.61 13.65
C HIS A 363 15.61 1.48 14.66
N ASP A 364 15.75 2.12 15.83
CA ASP A 364 14.71 2.14 16.87
C ASP A 364 13.49 2.90 16.40
N VAL A 365 13.65 4.00 15.66
CA VAL A 365 12.53 4.79 15.10
C VAL A 365 11.74 3.99 14.08
N LYS A 366 12.43 3.31 13.16
CA LYS A 366 11.79 2.47 12.16
C LYS A 366 11.07 1.27 12.80
N PHE A 367 11.67 0.71 13.85
CA PHE A 367 11.04 -0.34 14.64
C PHE A 367 9.81 0.17 15.41
N LEU A 368 9.89 1.36 16.01
CA LEU A 368 8.80 1.99 16.74
C LEU A 368 7.66 2.43 15.81
N ASP A 369 7.97 2.91 14.60
CA ASP A 369 6.96 3.22 13.59
C ASP A 369 6.28 1.94 13.04
N LEU A 370 7.02 0.84 12.92
CA LEU A 370 6.44 -0.47 12.60
C LEU A 370 5.49 -0.95 13.72
N LEU A 371 5.87 -0.80 14.98
CA LEU A 371 5.01 -1.10 16.13
C LEU A 371 3.79 -0.18 16.21
N ARG A 372 3.93 1.11 15.86
CA ARG A 372 2.81 2.06 15.74
C ARG A 372 1.80 1.57 14.71
N ASN A 373 2.26 1.15 13.53
CA ASN A 373 1.41 0.61 12.48
C ASN A 373 0.67 -0.67 12.96
N GLU A 374 1.34 -1.60 13.64
CA GLU A 374 0.70 -2.77 14.26
C GLU A 374 -0.33 -2.38 15.33
N SER A 375 -0.08 -1.31 16.10
CA SER A 375 -1.00 -0.85 17.13
C SER A 375 -2.25 -0.15 16.58
N LEU A 376 -2.12 0.60 15.48
CA LEU A 376 -3.25 1.23 14.78
C LEU A 376 -4.16 0.16 14.18
N LEU A 377 -3.58 -0.90 13.61
CA LEU A 377 -4.31 -2.10 13.18
C LEU A 377 -5.07 -2.71 14.38
N THR A 378 -4.42 -2.83 15.54
CA THR A 378 -5.04 -3.37 16.77
C THR A 378 -6.19 -2.48 17.29
N LYS A 379 -6.03 -1.14 17.31
CA LYS A 379 -7.10 -0.20 17.72
C LYS A 379 -8.33 -0.28 16.81
N ASN A 380 -8.11 -0.30 15.49
CA ASN A 380 -9.18 -0.46 14.51
C ASN A 380 -9.88 -1.80 14.68
N PHE A 381 -9.12 -2.87 14.93
CA PHE A 381 -9.65 -4.18 15.24
C PHE A 381 -10.54 -4.16 16.49
N ARG A 382 -10.07 -3.61 17.62
CA ARG A 382 -10.85 -3.52 18.89
C ARG A 382 -12.13 -2.70 18.75
N LYS A 383 -12.12 -1.64 17.94
CA LYS A 383 -13.34 -0.88 17.64
C LYS A 383 -14.39 -1.77 16.97
N LYS A 384 -13.97 -2.54 15.96
CA LYS A 384 -14.85 -3.48 15.25
C LYS A 384 -15.32 -4.63 16.15
N GLU A 385 -14.47 -5.10 17.06
CA GLU A 385 -14.85 -6.08 18.09
C GLU A 385 -15.96 -5.55 19.01
N LYS A 386 -15.84 -4.29 19.48
CA LYS A 386 -16.91 -3.64 20.28
C LYS A 386 -18.21 -3.50 19.49
N GLU A 387 -18.14 -3.08 18.23
CA GLU A 387 -19.29 -3.01 17.34
C GLU A 387 -19.95 -4.39 17.16
N SER A 388 -19.15 -5.45 17.05
CA SER A 388 -19.63 -6.84 17.02
C SER A 388 -20.34 -7.25 18.31
N GLN A 389 -19.74 -6.98 19.47
CA GLN A 389 -20.35 -7.31 20.76
C GLN A 389 -21.68 -6.57 20.97
N GLN A 390 -21.74 -5.28 20.65
CA GLN A 390 -22.97 -4.49 20.71
C GLN A 390 -24.05 -5.05 19.78
N PHE A 391 -23.66 -5.43 18.56
CA PHE A 391 -24.57 -6.04 17.61
C PHE A 391 -25.19 -7.34 18.16
N PHE A 392 -24.37 -8.26 18.70
CA PHE A 392 -24.87 -9.52 19.24
C PHE A 392 -25.65 -9.38 20.55
N ASN A 393 -25.31 -8.41 21.40
CA ASN A 393 -26.14 -8.05 22.55
C ASN A 393 -27.53 -7.55 22.12
N HIS A 394 -27.60 -6.78 21.03
CA HIS A 394 -28.89 -6.36 20.49
C HIS A 394 -29.69 -7.53 19.89
N ILE A 395 -29.02 -8.47 19.21
CA ILE A 395 -29.67 -9.68 18.68
C ILE A 395 -30.17 -10.59 19.82
N SER A 396 -29.41 -10.74 20.91
CA SER A 396 -29.80 -11.61 22.04
C SER A 396 -31.08 -11.16 22.75
N LEU A 397 -31.44 -9.87 22.62
CA LEU A 397 -32.67 -9.30 23.19
C LEU A 397 -33.91 -9.53 22.32
N LYS A 398 -33.76 -10.02 21.08
CA LYS A 398 -34.88 -10.23 20.16
C LYS A 398 -35.57 -11.56 20.43
N LYS A 399 -36.88 -11.51 20.73
CA LYS A 399 -37.72 -12.69 21.02
C LYS A 399 -37.78 -13.71 19.88
N ASP A 400 -37.58 -13.28 18.64
CA ASP A 400 -37.66 -14.11 17.44
C ASP A 400 -36.29 -14.68 16.99
N SER A 401 -35.25 -14.51 17.80
CA SER A 401 -33.89 -14.96 17.48
C SER A 401 -33.52 -16.14 18.39
N ASN A 402 -33.29 -17.30 17.79
CA ASN A 402 -32.84 -18.50 18.49
C ASN A 402 -31.32 -18.46 18.65
N CYS A 403 -30.85 -18.61 19.88
CA CYS A 403 -29.44 -18.64 20.23
C CYS A 403 -28.85 -20.03 19.97
N LEU A 404 -27.80 -20.11 19.15
CA LEU A 404 -27.01 -21.34 18.98
C LEU A 404 -25.71 -21.26 19.79
N ILE A 405 -25.08 -20.08 19.82
CA ILE A 405 -23.94 -19.78 20.68
C ILE A 405 -24.16 -18.40 21.30
N PRO A 406 -24.20 -18.28 22.63
CA PRO A 406 -24.40 -17.01 23.32
C PRO A 406 -23.49 -15.92 22.77
N HIS A 407 -24.10 -14.80 22.40
CA HIS A 407 -23.45 -13.60 21.86
C HIS A 407 -22.64 -13.80 20.58
N LYS A 408 -22.73 -14.94 19.90
CA LYS A 408 -21.87 -15.23 18.74
C LYS A 408 -22.55 -15.89 17.54
N LEU A 409 -23.62 -16.65 17.75
CA LEU A 409 -24.33 -17.30 16.66
C LEU A 409 -25.83 -17.37 16.96
N TYR A 410 -26.61 -16.71 16.12
CA TYR A 410 -28.07 -16.65 16.23
C TYR A 410 -28.73 -16.95 14.90
N ILE A 411 -29.91 -17.54 14.94
CA ILE A 411 -30.75 -17.78 13.77
C ILE A 411 -32.13 -17.19 13.97
N ARG A 412 -32.78 -16.83 12.87
CA ARG A 412 -34.17 -16.40 12.83
C ARG A 412 -34.83 -16.97 11.58
N THR A 413 -35.85 -17.81 11.78
CA THR A 413 -36.65 -18.32 10.67
C THR A 413 -37.54 -17.19 10.14
N LEU A 414 -37.49 -16.94 8.83
CA LEU A 414 -38.30 -15.94 8.14
C LEU A 414 -39.50 -16.56 7.43
N LYS A 415 -39.33 -17.79 6.94
CA LYS A 415 -40.37 -18.61 6.30
C LYS A 415 -40.09 -20.08 6.63
N GLU A 416 -41.06 -20.77 7.20
CA GLU A 416 -40.96 -22.21 7.48
C GLU A 416 -40.89 -23.03 6.19
N GLY A 417 -40.09 -24.09 6.20
CA GLY A 417 -40.03 -25.06 5.11
C GLY A 417 -41.17 -26.08 5.19
N ILE A 418 -41.55 -26.63 4.05
CA ILE A 418 -42.70 -27.54 3.92
C ILE A 418 -42.32 -29.02 4.03
N ALA A 419 -41.03 -29.34 3.91
CA ALA A 419 -40.56 -30.73 3.97
C ALA A 419 -40.59 -31.31 5.40
N GLU A 420 -40.79 -32.63 5.52
CA GLU A 420 -40.72 -33.32 6.82
C GLU A 420 -39.28 -33.45 7.33
N LYS A 421 -38.35 -33.80 6.44
CA LYS A 421 -36.94 -34.05 6.77
C LYS A 421 -36.21 -32.74 7.09
N LYS A 422 -35.47 -32.75 8.20
CA LYS A 422 -34.59 -31.65 8.63
C LYS A 422 -33.14 -31.92 8.26
N LEU A 423 -32.42 -30.87 7.91
CA LEU A 423 -30.97 -30.89 7.74
C LEU A 423 -30.29 -31.19 9.08
N ASN A 424 -29.33 -32.11 9.07
CA ASN A 424 -28.52 -32.54 10.20
C ASN A 424 -27.03 -32.63 9.80
N HIS A 425 -26.18 -33.09 10.71
CA HIS A 425 -24.71 -33.10 10.50
C HIS A 425 -24.20 -34.18 9.55
N TYR A 426 -25.05 -35.13 9.12
CA TYR A 426 -24.66 -36.19 8.18
C TYR A 426 -24.87 -35.80 6.72
N GLN A 427 -25.47 -34.63 6.43
CA GLN A 427 -25.54 -34.15 5.05
C GLN A 427 -24.22 -33.50 4.62
N LYS A 428 -23.78 -33.88 3.43
CA LYS A 428 -22.54 -33.34 2.83
C LYS A 428 -22.80 -32.19 1.90
N LYS A 429 -23.83 -32.29 1.05
CA LYS A 429 -24.16 -31.29 0.04
C LYS A 429 -25.56 -30.72 0.19
N ILE A 430 -25.67 -29.44 -0.09
CA ILE A 430 -26.92 -28.69 -0.07
C ILE A 430 -27.03 -27.83 -1.34
N LYS A 431 -28.26 -27.54 -1.74
CA LYS A 431 -28.57 -26.53 -2.75
C LYS A 431 -29.31 -25.38 -2.07
N VAL A 432 -28.79 -24.16 -2.24
CA VAL A 432 -29.28 -22.97 -1.54
C VAL A 432 -29.25 -21.74 -2.43
N ASN A 433 -30.11 -20.77 -2.12
CA ASN A 433 -29.91 -19.37 -2.48
C ASN A 433 -29.46 -18.62 -1.23
N TYR A 434 -28.47 -17.72 -1.34
CA TYR A 434 -28.04 -16.94 -0.18
C TYR A 434 -27.60 -15.53 -0.54
N LEU A 435 -27.76 -14.62 0.41
CA LEU A 435 -27.26 -13.26 0.40
C LEU A 435 -26.52 -12.98 1.69
N LEU A 436 -25.26 -12.58 1.57
CA LEU A 436 -24.40 -12.21 2.68
C LEU A 436 -24.29 -10.68 2.75
N LYS A 437 -24.50 -10.14 3.95
CA LYS A 437 -24.54 -8.72 4.22
C LYS A 437 -23.66 -8.38 5.42
N ASP A 438 -23.16 -7.16 5.45
CA ASP A 438 -22.56 -6.58 6.66
C ASP A 438 -23.66 -6.23 7.69
N ILE A 439 -23.24 -5.75 8.86
CA ILE A 439 -24.18 -5.33 9.91
C ILE A 439 -25.04 -4.12 9.54
N LYS A 440 -24.60 -3.32 8.56
CA LYS A 440 -25.33 -2.16 8.03
C LYS A 440 -26.31 -2.54 6.92
N GLY A 441 -26.34 -3.82 6.53
CA GLY A 441 -27.23 -4.35 5.49
C GLY A 441 -26.69 -4.18 4.06
N LYS A 442 -25.46 -3.69 3.87
CA LYS A 442 -24.80 -3.65 2.57
C LYS A 442 -24.55 -5.09 2.12
N VAL A 443 -24.97 -5.40 0.90
CA VAL A 443 -24.70 -6.71 0.29
C VAL A 443 -23.21 -6.81 0.01
N LEU A 444 -22.59 -7.86 0.54
CA LEU A 444 -21.18 -8.18 0.34
C LEU A 444 -21.02 -9.14 -0.84
N THR A 445 -21.81 -10.22 -0.85
CA THR A 445 -21.81 -11.24 -1.91
C THR A 445 -23.08 -12.10 -1.83
N GLY A 446 -23.28 -12.97 -2.81
CA GLY A 446 -24.39 -13.92 -2.89
C GLY A 446 -25.06 -13.92 -4.26
N ASN A 447 -26.06 -14.76 -4.41
CA ASN A 447 -26.77 -14.93 -5.66
C ASN A 447 -27.79 -13.79 -5.79
N TYR A 448 -27.41 -12.76 -6.54
CA TYR A 448 -28.29 -11.61 -6.79
C TYR A 448 -29.51 -12.09 -7.58
N LYS A 449 -30.71 -11.94 -6.96
CA LYS A 449 -32.07 -12.28 -7.42
C LYS A 449 -32.71 -13.60 -6.94
N PHE A 450 -32.08 -14.44 -6.12
CA PHE A 450 -32.65 -15.77 -5.74
C PHE A 450 -33.02 -16.65 -6.96
N GLU A 451 -32.48 -16.35 -8.14
CA GLU A 451 -32.72 -17.08 -9.38
C GLU A 451 -31.55 -18.03 -9.71
N ASP A 452 -30.34 -17.73 -9.24
CA ASP A 452 -29.17 -18.58 -9.38
C ASP A 452 -29.02 -19.51 -8.18
N LEU A 453 -28.97 -20.82 -8.42
CA LEU A 453 -28.86 -21.86 -7.39
C LEU A 453 -27.39 -22.18 -7.07
N SER A 454 -27.01 -22.16 -5.79
CA SER A 454 -25.66 -22.57 -5.35
C SER A 454 -25.66 -23.96 -4.75
N GLU A 455 -24.82 -24.86 -5.29
CA GLU A 455 -24.51 -26.15 -4.68
C GLU A 455 -23.30 -26.00 -3.76
N LEU A 456 -23.48 -26.23 -2.45
CA LEU A 456 -22.45 -26.08 -1.43
C LEU A 456 -22.13 -27.41 -0.75
N ASN A 457 -20.86 -27.62 -0.44
CA ASN A 457 -20.42 -28.71 0.43
C ASN A 457 -20.26 -28.18 1.85
N LEU A 458 -21.03 -28.71 2.81
CA LEU A 458 -21.06 -28.26 4.20
C LEU A 458 -19.69 -28.40 4.89
N SER A 459 -18.85 -29.38 4.52
CA SER A 459 -17.49 -29.50 5.06
C SER A 459 -16.55 -28.36 4.66
N LYS A 460 -16.93 -27.54 3.66
CA LYS A 460 -16.11 -26.46 3.10
C LYS A 460 -16.58 -25.06 3.52
N VAL A 461 -17.75 -24.93 4.13
CA VAL A 461 -18.31 -23.64 4.55
C VAL A 461 -17.85 -23.25 5.96
N ILE A 462 -17.85 -21.95 6.26
CA ILE A 462 -17.54 -21.43 7.59
C ILE A 462 -18.42 -22.10 8.64
N PRO A 463 -17.88 -22.41 9.82
CA PRO A 463 -18.61 -23.19 10.82
C PRO A 463 -19.92 -22.52 11.25
N GLY A 464 -19.94 -21.19 11.40
CA GLY A 464 -21.16 -20.48 11.78
C GLY A 464 -22.28 -20.62 10.76
N PHE A 465 -21.96 -20.70 9.46
CA PHE A 465 -22.94 -20.89 8.41
C PHE A 465 -23.46 -22.34 8.41
N ALA A 466 -22.57 -23.33 8.42
CA ALA A 466 -22.97 -24.75 8.48
C ALA A 466 -23.90 -25.04 9.67
N HIS A 467 -23.51 -24.57 10.87
CA HIS A 467 -24.31 -24.79 12.08
C HIS A 467 -25.61 -24.00 12.08
N GLY A 468 -25.64 -22.80 11.51
CA GLY A 468 -26.87 -22.01 11.37
C GLY A 468 -27.93 -22.64 10.45
N LEU A 469 -27.52 -23.52 9.54
CA LEU A 469 -28.41 -24.26 8.64
C LEU A 469 -29.02 -25.50 9.30
N LEU A 470 -28.45 -26.01 10.39
CA LEU A 470 -28.97 -27.22 11.03
C LEU A 470 -30.43 -27.06 11.45
N GLY A 471 -31.20 -28.13 11.29
CA GLY A 471 -32.62 -28.15 11.54
C GLY A 471 -33.47 -27.51 10.45
N MET A 472 -32.88 -26.89 9.40
CA MET A 472 -33.64 -26.32 8.30
C MET A 472 -34.39 -27.39 7.50
N LYS A 473 -35.55 -27.03 6.98
CA LYS A 473 -36.32 -27.83 6.02
C LYS A 473 -36.18 -27.27 4.60
N ALA A 474 -36.34 -28.12 3.58
CA ALA A 474 -36.42 -27.63 2.21
C ALA A 474 -37.61 -26.66 2.05
N GLY A 475 -37.38 -25.56 1.33
CA GLY A 475 -38.28 -24.41 1.19
C GLY A 475 -38.19 -23.37 2.31
N GLU A 476 -37.39 -23.60 3.36
CA GLU A 476 -37.25 -22.67 4.49
C GLU A 476 -36.36 -21.48 4.10
N ILE A 477 -36.74 -20.27 4.54
CA ILE A 477 -35.91 -19.08 4.48
C ILE A 477 -35.50 -18.69 5.90
N ARG A 478 -34.21 -18.57 6.14
CA ARG A 478 -33.62 -18.26 7.44
C ARG A 478 -32.64 -17.11 7.35
N LYS A 479 -32.52 -16.36 8.44
CA LYS A 479 -31.44 -15.40 8.66
C LYS A 479 -30.50 -15.94 9.72
N ILE A 480 -29.20 -15.92 9.45
CA ILE A 480 -28.13 -16.38 10.33
C ILE A 480 -27.24 -15.18 10.64
N TYR A 481 -26.95 -14.96 11.92
CA TYR A 481 -26.05 -13.92 12.42
C TYR A 481 -24.80 -14.58 12.96
N ILE A 482 -23.64 -14.29 12.35
CA ILE A 482 -22.39 -15.03 12.60
C ILE A 482 -21.30 -14.08 13.07
N HIS A 483 -20.75 -14.34 14.26
CA HIS A 483 -19.60 -13.62 14.81
C HIS A 483 -18.33 -13.95 14.02
N PRO A 484 -17.36 -13.01 13.93
CA PRO A 484 -16.06 -13.25 13.28
C PRO A 484 -15.38 -14.57 13.68
N ASP A 485 -15.50 -14.97 14.96
CA ASP A 485 -14.99 -16.26 15.50
C ASP A 485 -15.42 -17.46 14.68
N PHE A 486 -16.61 -17.42 14.08
CA PHE A 486 -17.18 -18.55 13.33
C PHE A 486 -17.36 -18.21 11.84
N ALA A 487 -16.67 -17.16 11.38
CA ALA A 487 -16.63 -16.68 10.01
C ALA A 487 -15.17 -16.53 9.53
N TYR A 488 -14.73 -15.31 9.21
CA TYR A 488 -13.42 -15.01 8.58
C TYR A 488 -12.37 -14.46 9.56
N GLY A 489 -12.75 -14.12 10.80
CA GLY A 489 -11.81 -13.54 11.76
C GLY A 489 -11.16 -12.22 11.32
N ILE A 490 -9.87 -12.04 11.63
CA ILE A 490 -9.15 -10.77 11.41
C ILE A 490 -8.76 -10.54 9.95
N ASN A 491 -8.50 -11.60 9.19
CA ASN A 491 -8.18 -11.52 7.78
C ASN A 491 -9.48 -11.71 7.00
N SER A 492 -9.96 -10.67 6.33
CA SER A 492 -11.20 -10.75 5.57
C SER A 492 -11.22 -9.68 4.49
N ASP A 493 -11.49 -10.10 3.26
CA ASP A 493 -11.69 -9.20 2.11
C ASP A 493 -12.92 -8.29 2.29
N PHE A 494 -13.78 -8.57 3.27
CA PHE A 494 -14.98 -7.78 3.61
C PHE A 494 -14.76 -6.82 4.79
N GLY A 495 -13.55 -6.77 5.31
CA GLY A 495 -13.15 -5.93 6.44
C GLY A 495 -12.78 -6.77 7.67
N GLU A 496 -11.66 -6.41 8.30
CA GLU A 496 -11.09 -7.15 9.44
C GLU A 496 -12.11 -7.30 10.58
N GLY A 497 -12.29 -8.50 11.13
CA GLY A 497 -13.10 -8.71 12.34
C GLY A 497 -14.57 -8.34 12.22
N GLN A 498 -15.14 -8.32 11.01
CA GLN A 498 -16.54 -7.92 10.83
C GLN A 498 -17.54 -9.08 11.00
N PRO A 499 -18.58 -8.92 11.83
CA PRO A 499 -19.71 -9.84 11.88
C PRO A 499 -20.52 -9.78 10.59
N ILE A 500 -21.11 -10.92 10.22
CA ILE A 500 -21.87 -11.08 8.97
C ILE A 500 -23.30 -11.54 9.23
N GLN A 501 -24.19 -11.15 8.33
CA GLN A 501 -25.57 -11.60 8.28
C GLN A 501 -25.79 -12.39 7.00
N VAL A 502 -26.34 -13.60 7.10
CA VAL A 502 -26.65 -14.43 5.93
C VAL A 502 -28.15 -14.65 5.87
N LYS A 503 -28.80 -14.23 4.79
CA LYS A 503 -30.16 -14.66 4.45
C LYS A 503 -30.03 -15.83 3.49
N VAL A 504 -30.59 -16.98 3.85
CA VAL A 504 -30.48 -18.22 3.08
C VAL A 504 -31.85 -18.86 2.87
N GLU A 505 -32.05 -19.41 1.69
CA GLU A 505 -33.17 -20.26 1.33
C GLU A 505 -32.63 -21.65 1.02
N LEU A 506 -33.11 -22.66 1.75
CA LEU A 506 -32.70 -24.05 1.54
C LEU A 506 -33.61 -24.69 0.48
N ILE A 507 -33.03 -25.07 -0.65
CA ILE A 507 -33.78 -25.65 -1.78
C ILE A 507 -33.84 -27.18 -1.63
N SER A 508 -32.69 -27.83 -1.45
CA SER A 508 -32.62 -29.28 -1.25
C SER A 508 -31.30 -29.70 -0.58
N PHE A 509 -31.19 -30.95 -0.16
CA PHE A 509 -29.97 -31.54 0.37
C PHE A 509 -29.90 -33.04 0.05
N GLU A 510 -28.69 -33.57 -0.15
CA GLU A 510 -28.45 -34.97 -0.55
C GLU A 510 -28.65 -35.98 0.62
N GLU A 511 -28.57 -37.28 0.30
CA GLU A 511 -28.64 -38.39 1.26
C GLU A 511 -27.45 -38.44 2.23
N LEU A 512 -27.61 -39.23 3.29
CA LEU A 512 -26.69 -39.27 4.44
C LEU A 512 -25.30 -39.78 4.03
N SER A 513 -24.25 -39.09 4.47
CA SER A 513 -22.85 -39.54 4.35
C SER A 513 -22.50 -40.49 5.49
N GLU A 514 -21.82 -41.60 5.20
CA GLU A 514 -21.29 -42.54 6.20
C GLU A 514 -20.20 -41.90 7.08
N LYS A 515 -19.53 -40.84 6.59
CA LYS A 515 -18.52 -40.09 7.34
C LYS A 515 -19.09 -38.75 7.79
N ASN A 516 -18.97 -38.47 9.09
CA ASN A 516 -19.27 -37.16 9.67
C ASN A 516 -18.07 -36.21 9.44
N ASP A 517 -18.07 -35.53 8.30
CA ASP A 517 -17.08 -34.50 7.92
C ASP A 517 -17.59 -33.06 8.16
N PHE A 518 -18.59 -32.90 9.04
CA PHE A 518 -19.20 -31.61 9.35
C PHE A 518 -18.21 -30.65 10.05
N PRO A 519 -18.20 -29.34 9.71
CA PRO A 519 -17.28 -28.39 10.32
C PRO A 519 -17.44 -28.33 11.84
N GLN A 520 -16.34 -28.44 12.58
CA GLN A 520 -16.35 -28.22 14.02
C GLN A 520 -16.48 -26.72 14.32
N ILE A 521 -17.28 -26.37 15.32
CA ILE A 521 -17.30 -25.00 15.86
C ILE A 521 -16.00 -24.79 16.62
N LYS A 522 -15.00 -24.24 15.94
CA LYS A 522 -13.77 -23.75 16.54
C LYS A 522 -13.63 -22.26 16.22
N PRO A 523 -13.42 -21.41 17.23
CA PRO A 523 -13.17 -20.00 16.98
C PRO A 523 -11.91 -19.86 16.13
N VAL A 524 -12.00 -19.13 15.02
CA VAL A 524 -10.83 -18.69 14.24
C VAL A 524 -10.11 -17.58 14.97
N ASN A 525 -8.87 -17.30 14.59
CA ASN A 525 -8.12 -16.20 15.18
C ASN A 525 -8.79 -14.87 14.85
N VAL A 526 -9.45 -14.30 15.84
CA VAL A 526 -10.06 -12.96 15.82
C VAL A 526 -9.14 -11.97 16.51
N GLY A 527 -7.83 -12.15 16.47
CA GLY A 527 -6.91 -11.30 17.22
C GLY A 527 -7.16 -11.29 18.74
N SER A 528 -7.88 -12.27 19.31
CA SER A 528 -8.05 -12.39 20.76
C SER A 528 -6.70 -12.59 21.47
N ASP A 529 -5.74 -13.19 20.77
CA ASP A 529 -4.34 -13.36 21.19
C ASP A 529 -3.47 -12.13 20.85
N VAL A 530 -3.98 -11.18 20.06
CA VAL A 530 -3.37 -9.85 19.97
C VAL A 530 -3.70 -9.18 21.29
N GLN A 531 -2.83 -9.43 22.27
CA GLN A 531 -2.81 -8.67 23.50
C GLN A 531 -2.99 -7.21 23.14
N ASP A 532 -3.90 -6.53 23.83
CA ASP A 532 -4.02 -5.10 23.70
C ASP A 532 -2.72 -4.47 24.23
N ILE A 533 -1.70 -4.45 23.37
CA ILE A 533 -0.43 -3.83 23.70
C ILE A 533 -0.65 -2.33 23.83
N SER A 534 -1.75 -1.75 23.30
CA SER A 534 -1.98 -0.31 23.42
C SER A 534 -2.16 0.16 24.87
N SER A 535 -2.51 -0.74 25.79
CA SER A 535 -2.55 -0.50 27.24
C SER A 535 -1.37 -1.12 28.01
N CYS A 536 -0.49 -1.87 27.33
CA CYS A 536 0.70 -2.47 27.93
C CYS A 536 1.72 -1.38 28.28
N PHE A 537 2.22 -1.40 29.52
CA PHE A 537 3.16 -0.40 30.03
C PHE A 537 4.41 -0.30 29.15
N GLU A 538 4.98 -1.43 28.72
CA GLU A 538 6.14 -1.44 27.83
C GLU A 538 5.84 -0.79 26.48
N PHE A 539 4.67 -1.03 25.92
CA PHE A 539 4.27 -0.43 24.64
C PHE A 539 3.95 1.06 24.77
N LEU A 540 3.25 1.49 25.82
CA LEU A 540 3.02 2.90 26.12
C LEU A 540 4.35 3.63 26.33
N ASN A 541 5.30 3.00 27.04
CA ASN A 541 6.65 3.52 27.20
C ASN A 541 7.37 3.64 25.85
N LEU A 542 7.26 2.63 24.98
CA LEU A 542 7.82 2.68 23.62
C LEU A 542 7.17 3.76 22.76
N GLN A 543 5.84 3.94 22.81
CA GLN A 543 5.14 5.03 22.11
C GLN A 543 5.57 6.40 22.63
N ASN A 544 5.73 6.55 23.94
CA ASN A 544 6.22 7.79 24.53
C ASN A 544 7.66 8.08 24.12
N ARG A 545 8.54 7.06 24.10
CA ARG A 545 9.90 7.19 23.58
C ARG A 545 9.90 7.57 22.10
N TYR A 546 9.01 6.98 21.30
CA TYR A 546 8.84 7.32 19.89
C TYR A 546 8.38 8.77 19.70
N ALA A 547 7.35 9.21 20.43
CA ALA A 547 6.82 10.57 20.37
C ALA A 547 7.90 11.59 20.78
N TYR A 548 8.60 11.32 21.88
CA TYR A 548 9.72 12.14 22.36
C TYR A 548 10.80 12.26 21.29
N PHE A 549 11.20 11.13 20.69
CA PHE A 549 12.19 11.14 19.61
C PHE A 549 11.73 11.89 18.35
N CYS A 550 10.47 11.71 17.95
CA CYS A 550 9.89 12.49 16.85
C CYS A 550 9.97 13.98 17.15
N GLY A 551 9.73 14.38 18.41
CA GLY A 551 9.92 15.74 18.89
C GLY A 551 11.36 16.23 18.77
N LEU A 552 12.34 15.45 19.25
CA LEU A 552 13.77 15.75 19.13
C LEU A 552 14.15 16.00 17.65
N LYS A 553 13.86 15.04 16.75
CA LYS A 553 14.20 15.15 15.32
C LYS A 553 13.50 16.32 14.63
N THR A 554 12.20 16.47 14.89
CA THR A 554 11.39 17.55 14.32
C THR A 554 11.96 18.91 14.71
N TRP A 555 12.31 19.10 15.99
CA TRP A 555 12.88 20.37 16.42
C TRP A 555 14.32 20.56 15.96
N VAL A 556 15.17 19.52 15.93
CA VAL A 556 16.50 19.60 15.32
C VAL A 556 16.42 20.10 13.88
N HIS A 557 15.43 19.63 13.12
CA HIS A 557 15.20 20.07 11.74
C HIS A 557 14.80 21.55 11.66
N TYR A 558 13.80 22.00 12.42
CA TYR A 558 13.28 23.37 12.35
C TYR A 558 14.16 24.41 13.04
N LYS A 559 14.89 24.02 14.10
CA LYS A 559 15.83 24.87 14.83
C LYS A 559 17.01 25.32 13.98
N LYS A 560 17.30 24.67 12.83
CA LYS A 560 18.41 24.98 11.91
C LYS A 560 18.46 26.47 11.53
N THR A 561 19.05 27.31 12.37
CA THR A 561 19.34 28.75 12.12
C THR A 561 18.23 29.52 11.41
N VAL A 562 16.99 29.45 11.93
CA VAL A 562 15.87 30.28 11.46
C VAL A 562 15.43 31.25 12.58
N PRO A 563 15.95 32.49 12.62
CA PRO A 563 15.69 33.40 13.74
C PRO A 563 14.21 33.76 14.02
N PHE A 564 13.30 33.61 13.05
CA PHE A 564 11.89 33.95 13.24
C PHE A 564 11.00 32.76 13.64
N ILE A 565 11.52 31.53 13.56
CA ILE A 565 10.87 30.31 14.03
C ILE A 565 11.44 30.01 15.41
N THR A 566 10.62 30.18 16.45
CA THR A 566 10.99 29.91 17.84
C THR A 566 10.14 28.78 18.39
N LEU A 567 10.68 28.01 19.32
CA LEU A 567 9.97 26.88 19.91
C LEU A 567 8.67 27.35 20.55
N ASP A 568 8.72 28.45 21.30
CA ASP A 568 7.56 29.03 21.97
C ASP A 568 6.39 29.28 21.01
N LYS A 569 6.64 29.87 19.84
CA LYS A 569 5.57 30.12 18.85
C LYS A 569 4.96 28.83 18.36
N ILE A 570 5.79 27.85 17.99
CA ILE A 570 5.31 26.55 17.50
C ILE A 570 4.49 25.83 18.58
N VAL A 571 4.97 25.83 19.82
CA VAL A 571 4.31 25.18 20.96
C VAL A 571 3.00 25.89 21.30
N THR A 572 2.95 27.23 21.27
CA THR A 572 1.70 27.98 21.44
C THR A 572 0.66 27.56 20.40
N SER A 573 1.00 27.57 19.11
CA SER A 573 0.06 27.18 18.05
C SER A 573 -0.33 25.70 18.13
N LEU A 574 0.62 24.81 18.48
CA LEU A 574 0.33 23.39 18.73
C LEU A 574 -0.69 23.20 19.86
N ASN A 575 -0.53 23.91 20.97
CA ASN A 575 -1.44 23.84 22.12
C ASN A 575 -2.85 24.34 21.75
N GLU A 576 -2.97 25.36 20.90
CA GLU A 576 -4.26 25.81 20.37
C GLU A 576 -4.95 24.71 19.54
N PHE A 577 -4.20 24.00 18.68
CA PHE A 577 -4.74 22.90 17.87
C PHE A 577 -5.12 21.65 18.69
N ILE A 578 -4.39 21.37 19.77
CA ILE A 578 -4.76 20.33 20.74
C ILE A 578 -6.10 20.68 21.41
N GLY A 579 -6.35 21.97 21.68
CA GLY A 579 -7.56 22.47 22.33
C GLY A 579 -8.80 22.66 21.44
N GLY A 580 -8.68 22.66 20.11
CA GLY A 580 -9.83 22.90 19.23
C GLY A 580 -9.58 22.70 17.72
N LYS A 581 -10.48 21.92 17.10
CA LYS A 581 -10.66 21.60 15.65
C LYS A 581 -9.38 21.30 14.85
N LYS A 582 -9.30 20.05 14.37
CA LYS A 582 -8.42 19.63 13.28
C LYS A 582 -8.53 20.59 12.09
N THR A 583 -7.43 21.20 11.68
CA THR A 583 -7.38 22.04 10.48
C THR A 583 -6.41 21.44 9.48
N GLU A 584 -6.90 21.09 8.29
CA GLU A 584 -6.05 20.64 7.18
C GLU A 584 -5.33 21.83 6.54
N LEU A 585 -4.09 21.63 6.09
CA LEU A 585 -3.33 22.67 5.40
C LEU A 585 -4.02 23.05 4.08
N SER A 586 -4.22 24.35 3.86
CA SER A 586 -4.70 24.88 2.58
C SER A 586 -3.63 24.67 1.49
N ASN A 587 -4.01 24.71 0.21
CA ASN A 587 -3.05 24.58 -0.88
C ASN A 587 -1.96 25.66 -0.86
N GLU A 588 -2.28 26.87 -0.41
CA GLU A 588 -1.31 27.96 -0.26
C GLU A 588 -0.35 27.71 0.90
N GLU A 589 -0.87 27.23 2.03
CA GLU A 589 -0.06 26.84 3.19
C GLU A 589 0.89 25.68 2.84
N LYS A 590 0.41 24.67 2.11
CA LYS A 590 1.24 23.55 1.61
C LYS A 590 2.37 24.04 0.71
N LYS A 591 2.10 24.96 -0.21
CA LYS A 591 3.13 25.54 -1.10
C LYS A 591 4.17 26.34 -0.32
N LEU A 592 3.74 27.14 0.65
CA LEU A 592 4.64 27.92 1.50
C LEU A 592 5.51 27.01 2.39
N LEU A 593 4.91 25.98 2.98
CA LEU A 593 5.63 24.96 3.75
C LEU A 593 6.66 24.24 2.88
N LEU A 594 6.29 23.76 1.68
CA LEU A 594 7.21 23.10 0.75
C LEU A 594 8.38 23.99 0.35
N LYS A 595 8.12 25.28 0.06
CA LYS A 595 9.16 26.28 -0.20
C LYS A 595 10.10 26.44 1.00
N PHE A 596 9.56 26.48 2.21
CA PHE A 596 10.34 26.56 3.44
C PHE A 596 11.22 25.34 3.68
N GLU A 597 10.63 24.15 3.57
CA GLU A 597 11.33 22.87 3.70
C GLU A 597 12.49 22.73 2.71
N TRP A 598 12.23 23.01 1.42
CA TRP A 598 13.27 22.97 0.40
C TRP A 598 14.47 23.85 0.76
N VAL A 599 14.21 25.07 1.23
CA VAL A 599 15.28 26.00 1.61
C VAL A 599 16.02 25.53 2.87
N LEU A 600 15.34 24.90 3.83
CA LEU A 600 15.97 24.31 5.02
C LEU A 600 16.93 23.17 4.68
N TYR A 601 16.58 22.31 3.71
CA TYR A 601 17.43 21.20 3.28
C TYR A 601 18.64 21.61 2.43
N GLN A 602 18.73 22.87 2.01
CA GLN A 602 19.91 23.37 1.29
C GLN A 602 21.07 23.79 2.19
N LYS A 603 20.95 23.62 3.51
CA LYS A 603 21.95 24.04 4.48
C LYS A 603 22.68 22.87 5.12
#